data_AF-A0CEC7-F1
#
_entry.id   AF-A0CEC7-F1
#
_cell.length_a   1.000
_cell.length_b   1.000
_cell.length_c   1.000
_cell.angle_alpha   90.00
_cell.angle_beta   90.00
_cell.angle_gamma   90.00
#
_symmetry.space_group_name_H-M   'P 1'
#
loop_
_entity.id
_entity.type
_entity.pdbx_description
1 polymer ?
#
loop_
_entity_poly.entity_id
_entity_poly.type
_entity_poly.pdbx_seq_one_letter_code
_entity_poly.pdbx_strand_id
1 'polypeptide(L)'
;MGNKSGSEFGSIMIRTEKSQYIAGDVVKGNIYLHIIIPGYHGNVVQLQIVGKEKTQWTSGQKQSRRTHHGKNLFHRDTFVIHTFLDQNLMVGQFVFPFELHLPPNLPGSFESRYGFLASLNYKVKARIRSASKSINDVKHKQDIIIREPIKEILQGSSKQETANLTTWCCKKQGSSTISAQVEKNLYFAGEFVQITYDIDNSDCNLNIE
;
A
#
# COMPACT_ATOMS: atom_id res chain seq x y z
N MET A 1 -39.49 -6.81 0.10
CA MET A 1 -38.91 -6.92 -1.26
C MET A 1 -37.39 -6.86 -1.11
N GLY A 2 -36.67 -7.94 -1.41
CA GLY A 2 -35.19 -7.95 -1.35
C GLY A 2 -34.60 -7.26 -2.56
N ASN A 3 -33.54 -6.48 -2.38
CA ASN A 3 -32.81 -5.85 -3.49
C ASN A 3 -32.16 -6.94 -4.36
N LYS A 4 -32.41 -6.89 -5.68
CA LYS A 4 -31.77 -7.80 -6.63
C LYS A 4 -30.28 -7.49 -6.74
N SER A 5 -29.45 -8.52 -6.86
CA SER A 5 -28.02 -8.30 -7.06
C SER A 5 -27.77 -7.83 -8.49
N GLY A 6 -27.00 -6.76 -8.68
CA GLY A 6 -26.57 -6.35 -10.02
C GLY A 6 -25.85 -7.47 -10.77
N SER A 7 -25.20 -8.39 -10.04
CA SER A 7 -24.52 -9.56 -10.61
C SER A 7 -25.45 -10.54 -11.33
N GLU A 8 -26.77 -10.45 -11.11
CA GLU A 8 -27.77 -11.24 -11.86
C GLU A 8 -27.80 -10.82 -13.34
N PHE A 9 -27.57 -9.53 -13.63
CA PHE A 9 -27.63 -9.00 -14.98
C PHE A 9 -26.33 -9.18 -15.77
N GLY A 10 -25.21 -9.38 -15.08
CA GLY A 10 -23.90 -9.46 -15.69
C GLY A 10 -22.76 -9.34 -14.70
N SER A 11 -21.55 -9.23 -15.23
CA SER A 11 -20.33 -9.08 -14.45
C SER A 11 -19.45 -7.96 -15.00
N ILE A 12 -18.68 -7.33 -14.11
CA ILE A 12 -17.62 -6.41 -14.48
C ILE A 12 -16.33 -6.95 -13.87
N MET A 13 -15.22 -6.78 -14.57
CA MET A 13 -13.88 -7.13 -14.10
C MET A 13 -12.94 -5.99 -14.43
N ILE A 14 -12.03 -5.68 -13.51
CA ILE A 14 -10.93 -4.75 -13.77
C ILE A 14 -9.62 -5.51 -13.66
N ARG A 15 -8.74 -5.28 -14.63
CA ARG A 15 -7.38 -5.82 -14.63
C ARG A 15 -6.40 -4.72 -15.03
N THR A 16 -5.52 -4.39 -14.11
CA THR A 16 -4.34 -3.57 -14.37
C THR A 16 -3.22 -4.41 -15.01
N GLU A 17 -2.33 -3.76 -15.75
CA GLU A 17 -1.17 -4.42 -16.38
C GLU A 17 -0.14 -4.90 -15.35
N LYS A 18 0.08 -4.09 -14.30
CA LYS A 18 0.96 -4.41 -13.16
C LYS A 18 0.15 -4.53 -11.88
N SER A 19 0.68 -5.25 -10.90
CA SER A 19 0.15 -5.31 -9.53
C SER A 19 0.87 -4.37 -8.57
N GLN A 20 2.02 -3.81 -8.97
CA GLN A 20 2.85 -2.90 -8.19
C GLN A 20 3.14 -1.62 -8.99
N TYR A 21 3.07 -0.49 -8.29
CA TYR A 21 3.28 0.85 -8.82
C TYR A 21 4.08 1.67 -7.82
N ILE A 22 4.74 2.72 -8.29
CA ILE A 22 5.31 3.79 -7.48
C ILE A 22 4.31 4.95 -7.47
N ALA A 23 4.21 5.70 -6.37
CA ALA A 23 3.38 6.91 -6.37
C ALA A 23 3.85 7.87 -7.48
N GLY A 24 2.91 8.39 -8.28
CA GLY A 24 3.22 9.13 -9.50
C GLY A 24 3.18 8.30 -10.80
N ASP A 25 3.21 6.98 -10.71
CA ASP A 25 3.14 6.10 -11.88
C ASP A 25 1.82 6.22 -12.63
N VAL A 26 1.86 5.82 -13.90
CA VAL A 26 0.68 5.63 -14.74
C VAL A 26 0.13 4.21 -14.55
N VAL A 27 -1.15 4.10 -14.18
CA VAL A 27 -1.87 2.82 -14.13
C VAL A 27 -2.63 2.64 -15.44
N LYS A 28 -2.23 1.60 -16.18
CA LYS A 28 -2.90 1.15 -17.40
C LYS A 28 -3.61 -0.18 -17.19
N GLY A 29 -4.69 -0.39 -17.93
CA GLY A 29 -5.41 -1.65 -17.89
C GLY A 29 -6.73 -1.63 -18.64
N ASN A 30 -7.52 -2.66 -18.39
CA ASN A 30 -8.81 -2.85 -19.04
C ASN A 30 -9.91 -3.12 -18.01
N ILE A 31 -11.09 -2.56 -18.29
CA ILE A 31 -12.35 -2.93 -17.64
C ILE A 31 -13.13 -3.80 -18.63
N TYR A 32 -13.43 -5.02 -18.23
CA TYR A 32 -14.24 -5.96 -18.99
C TYR A 32 -15.65 -5.96 -18.41
N LEU A 33 -16.65 -5.73 -19.25
CA LEU A 33 -18.05 -5.75 -18.87
C LEU A 33 -18.76 -6.82 -19.69
N HIS A 34 -19.50 -7.69 -19.02
CA HIS A 34 -20.30 -8.72 -19.66
C HIS A 34 -21.73 -8.64 -19.12
N ILE A 35 -22.66 -8.14 -19.92
CA ILE A 35 -24.09 -8.12 -19.62
C ILE A 35 -24.74 -9.34 -20.26
N ILE A 36 -25.42 -10.14 -19.45
CA ILE A 36 -26.01 -11.44 -19.83
C ILE A 36 -27.53 -11.33 -19.88
N ILE A 37 -28.13 -10.49 -19.03
CA ILE A 37 -29.58 -10.27 -18.97
C ILE A 37 -29.88 -8.79 -19.20
N PRO A 38 -30.83 -8.46 -20.09
CA PRO A 38 -31.25 -7.07 -20.30
C PRO A 38 -31.97 -6.50 -19.06
N GLY A 39 -32.08 -5.18 -18.97
CA GLY A 39 -32.79 -4.49 -17.88
C GLY A 39 -31.91 -4.07 -16.70
N TYR A 40 -30.59 -4.13 -16.84
CA TYR A 40 -29.71 -3.42 -15.92
C TYR A 40 -29.78 -1.92 -16.21
N HIS A 41 -30.40 -1.18 -15.29
CA HIS A 41 -30.52 0.28 -15.38
C HIS A 41 -29.25 0.94 -14.82
N GLY A 42 -28.35 1.39 -15.68
CA GLY A 42 -27.16 2.13 -15.30
C GLY A 42 -26.23 2.31 -16.49
N ASN A 43 -25.86 3.56 -16.80
CA ASN A 43 -25.13 3.88 -18.03
C ASN A 43 -23.69 4.35 -17.82
N VAL A 44 -23.24 4.55 -16.58
CA VAL A 44 -21.91 5.13 -16.32
C VAL A 44 -20.95 4.06 -15.80
N VAL A 45 -19.93 3.75 -16.60
CA VAL A 45 -18.79 2.92 -16.18
C VAL A 45 -17.80 3.82 -15.44
N GLN A 46 -17.64 3.55 -14.15
CA GLN A 46 -16.75 4.31 -13.27
C GLN A 46 -15.54 3.48 -12.87
N LEU A 47 -14.38 4.12 -12.89
CA LEU A 47 -13.15 3.64 -12.29
C LEU A 47 -12.87 4.42 -11.02
N GLN A 48 -12.42 3.75 -9.96
CA GLN A 48 -12.03 4.40 -8.71
C GLN A 48 -10.71 3.86 -8.20
N ILE A 49 -9.88 4.74 -7.67
CA ILE A 49 -8.68 4.38 -6.90
C ILE A 49 -8.95 4.75 -5.46
N VAL A 50 -8.71 3.81 -4.56
CA VAL A 50 -9.14 3.94 -3.16
C VAL A 50 -8.03 3.49 -2.24
N GLY A 51 -7.50 4.43 -1.46
CA GLY A 51 -6.57 4.18 -0.36
C GLY A 51 -7.31 4.05 0.97
N LYS A 52 -7.05 2.97 1.70
CA LYS A 52 -7.67 2.69 3.00
C LYS A 52 -6.63 2.38 4.05
N GLU A 53 -6.82 2.99 5.20
CA GLU A 53 -6.10 2.69 6.42
C GLU A 53 -6.98 1.80 7.31
N LYS A 54 -6.36 0.80 7.95
CA LYS A 54 -6.99 0.02 9.01
C LYS A 54 -6.02 -0.17 10.16
N THR A 55 -6.51 0.05 11.37
CA THR A 55 -5.80 -0.23 12.60
C THR A 55 -6.65 -1.13 13.48
N GLN A 56 -6.02 -2.01 14.24
CA GLN A 56 -6.66 -2.78 15.30
C GLN A 56 -5.65 -3.11 16.37
N TRP A 57 -5.96 -2.82 17.62
CA TRP A 57 -5.11 -3.16 18.75
C TRP A 57 -5.96 -3.52 19.94
N THR A 58 -5.35 -4.22 20.90
CA THR A 58 -6.05 -4.67 22.10
C THR A 58 -5.41 -4.01 23.32
N SER A 59 -6.24 -3.41 24.18
CA SER A 59 -5.80 -2.77 25.43
C SER A 59 -6.41 -3.48 26.64
N GLY A 60 -5.77 -3.37 27.81
CA GLY A 60 -6.26 -3.92 29.06
C GLY A 60 -5.76 -5.34 29.36
N GLN A 61 -6.00 -5.81 30.58
CA GLN A 61 -5.55 -7.11 31.08
C GLN A 61 -6.74 -7.97 31.52
N LYS A 62 -6.65 -9.28 31.30
CA LYS A 62 -7.63 -10.29 31.75
C LYS A 62 -9.08 -9.87 31.39
N GLN A 63 -9.91 -9.59 32.40
CA GLN A 63 -11.33 -9.31 32.26
C GLN A 63 -11.65 -7.90 31.71
N SER A 64 -10.67 -6.99 31.65
CA SER A 64 -10.86 -5.64 31.08
C SER A 64 -10.34 -5.50 29.65
N ARG A 65 -10.03 -6.61 28.98
CA ARG A 65 -9.50 -6.61 27.61
C ARG A 65 -10.53 -6.04 26.63
N ARG A 66 -10.11 -5.02 25.86
CA ARG A 66 -10.91 -4.38 24.81
C ARG A 66 -10.13 -4.33 23.51
N THR A 67 -10.78 -4.70 22.42
CA THR A 67 -10.24 -4.58 21.07
C THR A 67 -10.75 -3.30 20.43
N HIS A 68 -9.83 -2.47 19.96
CA HIS A 68 -10.10 -1.23 19.26
C HIS A 68 -9.91 -1.45 17.76
N HIS A 69 -10.71 -0.76 16.94
CA HIS A 69 -10.61 -0.82 15.49
C HIS A 69 -10.70 0.59 14.91
N GLY A 70 -9.75 0.95 14.06
CA GLY A 70 -9.78 2.15 13.24
C GLY A 70 -9.89 1.80 11.77
N LYS A 71 -10.71 2.56 11.03
CA LYS A 71 -10.79 2.48 9.57
C LYS A 71 -10.88 3.89 9.03
N ASN A 72 -9.96 4.25 8.15
CA ASN A 72 -9.96 5.55 7.49
C ASN A 72 -9.87 5.37 5.98
N LEU A 73 -10.56 6.23 5.25
CA LEU A 73 -10.47 6.34 3.80
C LEU A 73 -9.73 7.65 3.51
N PHE A 74 -8.42 7.56 3.35
CA PHE A 74 -7.57 8.73 3.17
C PHE A 74 -7.45 9.17 1.70
N HIS A 75 -7.79 8.30 0.75
CA HIS A 75 -7.71 8.63 -0.68
C HIS A 75 -8.85 8.00 -1.47
N ARG A 76 -9.47 8.79 -2.36
CA ARG A 76 -10.51 8.34 -3.29
C ARG A 76 -10.57 9.24 -4.52
N ASP A 77 -10.09 8.72 -5.63
CA ASP A 77 -10.32 9.31 -6.94
C ASP A 77 -11.39 8.52 -7.70
N THR A 78 -12.19 9.20 -8.52
CA THR A 78 -13.26 8.60 -9.32
C THR A 78 -13.26 9.20 -10.71
N PHE A 79 -13.18 8.33 -11.71
CA PHE A 79 -13.14 8.67 -13.12
C PHE A 79 -14.34 8.05 -13.84
N VAL A 80 -14.93 8.78 -14.78
CA VAL A 80 -15.91 8.24 -15.71
C VAL A 80 -15.14 7.75 -16.93
N ILE A 81 -15.19 6.44 -17.18
CA ILE A 81 -14.49 5.81 -18.30
C ILE A 81 -15.38 5.78 -19.54
N HIS A 82 -16.67 5.52 -19.34
CA HIS A 82 -17.63 5.48 -20.43
C HIS A 82 -19.02 5.82 -19.93
N THR A 83 -19.80 6.47 -20.77
CA THR A 83 -21.22 6.74 -20.55
C THR A 83 -22.00 6.22 -21.76
N PHE A 84 -22.81 5.19 -21.54
CA PHE A 84 -23.74 4.70 -22.55
C PHE A 84 -24.85 5.73 -22.80
N LEU A 85 -25.33 5.79 -24.04
CA LEU A 85 -26.42 6.69 -24.44
C LEU A 85 -27.75 6.30 -23.78
N ASP A 86 -28.04 4.99 -23.72
CA ASP A 86 -29.22 4.46 -23.05
C ASP A 86 -28.89 4.10 -21.59
N GLN A 87 -29.87 4.26 -20.71
CA GLN A 87 -29.81 3.77 -19.33
C GLN A 87 -29.92 2.25 -19.24
N ASN A 88 -30.53 1.61 -20.24
CA ASN A 88 -30.61 0.16 -20.34
C ASN A 88 -29.38 -0.37 -21.05
N LEU A 89 -28.53 -1.08 -20.32
CA LEU A 89 -27.38 -1.72 -20.95
C LEU A 89 -27.84 -2.87 -21.86
N MET A 90 -27.30 -2.86 -23.08
CA MET A 90 -27.48 -3.97 -24.01
C MET A 90 -26.69 -5.19 -23.54
N VAL A 91 -27.25 -6.37 -23.82
CA VAL A 91 -26.55 -7.64 -23.64
C VAL A 91 -25.33 -7.66 -24.56
N GLY A 92 -24.19 -8.08 -24.02
CA GLY A 92 -22.94 -8.10 -24.78
C GLY A 92 -21.70 -8.04 -23.90
N GLN A 93 -20.55 -8.09 -24.58
CA GLN A 93 -19.23 -7.97 -23.99
C GLN A 93 -18.57 -6.68 -24.46
N PHE A 94 -18.06 -5.91 -23.51
CA PHE A 94 -17.44 -4.61 -23.75
C PHE A 94 -16.09 -4.55 -23.04
N VAL A 95 -15.14 -3.85 -23.66
CA VAL A 95 -13.82 -3.61 -23.09
C VAL A 95 -13.55 -2.12 -23.10
N PHE A 96 -13.18 -1.59 -21.94
CA PHE A 96 -12.82 -0.20 -21.77
C PHE A 96 -11.36 -0.10 -21.31
N PRO A 97 -10.42 0.20 -22.23
CA PRO A 97 -9.05 0.51 -21.84
C PRO A 97 -9.02 1.81 -21.04
N PHE A 98 -8.14 1.89 -20.06
CA PHE A 98 -7.93 3.10 -19.28
C PHE A 98 -6.45 3.36 -19.03
N GLU A 99 -6.15 4.64 -18.86
CA GLU A 99 -4.83 5.15 -18.48
C GLU A 99 -5.04 6.33 -17.52
N LEU A 100 -4.39 6.30 -16.36
CA LEU A 100 -4.51 7.35 -15.35
C LEU A 100 -3.20 7.52 -14.59
N HIS A 101 -3.00 8.71 -14.02
CA HIS A 101 -1.84 9.00 -13.17
C HIS A 101 -2.20 8.84 -11.69
N LEU A 102 -1.35 8.15 -10.94
CA LEU A 102 -1.41 8.17 -9.48
C LEU A 102 -0.90 9.51 -8.96
N PRO A 103 -1.51 10.08 -7.90
CA PRO A 103 -0.92 11.21 -7.21
C PRO A 103 0.50 10.87 -6.70
N PRO A 104 1.48 11.78 -6.85
CA PRO A 104 2.88 11.51 -6.47
C PRO A 104 3.10 11.49 -4.95
N ASN A 105 2.14 11.99 -4.18
CA ASN A 105 2.19 12.08 -2.72
C ASN A 105 1.47 10.92 -2.00
N LEU A 106 1.09 9.86 -2.72
CA LEU A 106 0.47 8.71 -2.09
C LEU A 106 1.47 7.98 -1.18
N PRO A 107 1.10 7.67 0.08
CA PRO A 107 1.96 6.89 0.95
C PRO A 107 2.10 5.45 0.45
N GLY A 108 3.19 4.81 0.85
CA GLY A 108 3.44 3.41 0.55
C GLY A 108 2.38 2.48 1.14
N SER A 109 2.16 1.36 0.47
CA SER A 109 1.39 0.25 1.02
C SER A 109 2.18 -0.35 2.17
N PHE A 110 1.48 -0.61 3.27
CA PHE A 110 2.10 -1.05 4.51
C PHE A 110 1.19 -2.04 5.21
N GLU A 111 1.78 -3.04 5.86
CA GLU A 111 1.08 -3.96 6.74
C GLU A 111 1.99 -4.41 7.88
N SER A 112 1.54 -4.25 9.12
CA SER A 112 2.19 -4.77 10.33
C SER A 112 1.17 -5.51 11.18
N ARG A 113 1.60 -6.66 11.73
CA ARG A 113 0.78 -7.58 12.54
C ARG A 113 1.45 -7.98 13.86
N TYR A 114 2.33 -7.12 14.40
CA TYR A 114 3.07 -7.41 15.63
C TYR A 114 2.40 -6.74 16.84
N GLY A 115 1.56 -7.48 17.57
CA GLY A 115 0.84 -6.99 18.75
C GLY A 115 -0.33 -6.03 18.44
N PHE A 116 -0.34 -5.45 17.25
CA PHE A 116 -1.42 -4.68 16.65
C PHE A 116 -1.45 -4.95 15.14
N LEU A 117 -2.58 -4.68 14.51
CA LEU A 117 -2.73 -4.57 13.07
C LEU A 117 -2.66 -3.09 12.69
N ALA A 118 -1.79 -2.74 11.76
CA ALA A 118 -1.82 -1.45 11.08
C ALA A 118 -1.58 -1.69 9.59
N SER A 119 -2.40 -1.11 8.73
CA SER A 119 -2.28 -1.33 7.29
C SER A 119 -2.75 -0.16 6.45
N LEU A 120 -2.03 0.10 5.36
CA LEU A 120 -2.36 1.03 4.28
C LEU A 120 -2.48 0.21 2.99
N ASN A 121 -3.68 0.17 2.41
CA ASN A 121 -3.98 -0.67 1.26
C ASN A 121 -4.67 0.13 0.15
N TYR A 122 -4.36 -0.21 -1.09
CA TYR A 122 -4.96 0.42 -2.27
C TYR A 122 -5.77 -0.58 -3.10
N LYS A 123 -6.89 -0.09 -3.62
CA LYS A 123 -7.76 -0.85 -4.53
C LYS A 123 -8.11 0.00 -5.73
N VAL A 124 -7.95 -0.57 -6.92
CA VAL A 124 -8.66 -0.09 -8.11
C VAL A 124 -10.02 -0.77 -8.19
N LYS A 125 -11.05 -0.02 -8.58
CA LYS A 125 -12.43 -0.51 -8.61
C LYS A 125 -13.10 -0.08 -9.90
N ALA A 126 -13.61 -1.05 -10.65
CA ALA A 126 -14.57 -0.77 -11.71
C ALA A 126 -15.98 -0.97 -11.16
N ARG A 127 -16.90 -0.10 -11.52
CA ARG A 127 -18.31 -0.27 -11.22
C ARG A 127 -19.22 0.37 -12.25
N ILE A 128 -20.42 -0.16 -12.37
CA ILE A 128 -21.54 0.53 -12.97
C ILE A 128 -22.51 0.85 -11.86
N ARG A 129 -22.89 2.13 -11.75
CA ARG A 129 -23.90 2.52 -10.77
C ARG A 129 -25.27 2.16 -11.30
N SER A 130 -26.04 1.47 -10.46
CA SER A 130 -27.45 1.26 -10.76
C SER A 130 -28.21 2.58 -10.61
N ALA A 131 -28.99 2.96 -11.62
CA ALA A 131 -29.98 4.03 -11.55
C ALA A 131 -31.24 3.59 -10.79
N SER A 132 -31.47 2.28 -10.65
CA SER A 132 -32.59 1.72 -9.89
C SER A 132 -32.23 1.53 -8.42
N LYS A 133 -33.12 1.98 -7.52
CA LYS A 133 -32.98 1.77 -6.06
C LYS A 133 -33.11 0.30 -5.64
N SER A 134 -33.70 -0.54 -6.47
CA SER A 134 -33.97 -1.95 -6.18
C SER A 134 -32.89 -2.91 -6.70
N ILE A 135 -31.94 -2.40 -7.48
CA ILE A 135 -30.84 -3.18 -8.08
C ILE A 135 -29.51 -2.63 -7.58
N ASN A 136 -28.62 -3.49 -7.12
CA ASN A 136 -27.30 -3.08 -6.64
C ASN A 136 -26.31 -2.78 -7.78
N ASP A 137 -25.27 -1.97 -7.49
CA ASP A 137 -24.13 -1.75 -8.40
C ASP A 137 -23.44 -3.07 -8.80
N VAL A 138 -23.14 -3.22 -10.08
CA VAL A 138 -22.18 -4.24 -10.56
C VAL A 138 -20.78 -3.67 -10.37
N LYS A 139 -19.92 -4.36 -9.64
CA LYS A 139 -18.59 -3.85 -9.28
C LYS A 139 -17.56 -4.95 -9.10
N HIS A 140 -16.31 -4.64 -9.44
CA HIS A 140 -15.14 -5.46 -9.18
C HIS A 140 -14.03 -4.60 -8.58
N LYS A 141 -13.16 -5.22 -7.78
CA LYS A 141 -12.04 -4.56 -7.14
C LYS A 141 -10.81 -5.42 -7.28
N GLN A 142 -9.69 -4.78 -7.57
CA GLN A 142 -8.37 -5.42 -7.58
C GLN A 142 -7.48 -4.66 -6.60
N ASP A 143 -6.79 -5.39 -5.74
CA ASP A 143 -5.76 -4.83 -4.86
C ASP A 143 -4.51 -4.51 -5.68
N ILE A 144 -3.91 -3.34 -5.41
CA ILE A 144 -2.62 -2.93 -5.99
C ILE A 144 -1.68 -2.51 -4.86
N ILE A 145 -0.38 -2.70 -5.08
CA ILE A 145 0.67 -2.23 -4.17
C ILE A 145 1.20 -0.92 -4.73
N ILE A 146 1.19 0.13 -3.91
CA ILE A 146 1.85 1.40 -4.19
C ILE A 146 3.10 1.49 -3.32
N ARG A 147 4.25 1.78 -3.91
CA ARG A 147 5.51 2.06 -3.24
C ARG A 147 5.75 3.57 -3.21
N GLU A 148 6.44 4.03 -2.19
CA GLU A 148 6.90 5.43 -2.18
C GLU A 148 8.05 5.61 -3.19
N PRO A 149 8.13 6.77 -3.87
CA PRO A 149 9.26 7.07 -4.72
C PRO A 149 10.53 7.18 -3.89
N ILE A 150 11.65 6.77 -4.46
CA ILE A 150 12.96 6.97 -3.85
C ILE A 150 13.24 8.47 -3.83
N LYS A 151 13.33 9.04 -2.63
CA LYS A 151 13.55 10.49 -2.42
C LYS A 151 15.04 10.84 -2.29
N GLU A 152 15.89 9.85 -2.05
CA GLU A 152 17.31 10.05 -1.78
C GLU A 152 18.17 9.59 -2.95
N ILE A 153 19.27 10.30 -3.18
CA ILE A 153 20.32 9.85 -4.09
C ILE A 153 21.01 8.65 -3.47
N LEU A 154 21.27 7.61 -4.27
CA LEU A 154 22.06 6.46 -3.85
C LEU A 154 23.48 6.94 -3.55
N GLN A 155 23.83 6.93 -2.27
CA GLN A 155 25.17 7.29 -1.82
C GLN A 155 25.61 6.39 -0.67
N GLY A 156 26.92 6.18 -0.57
CA GLY A 156 27.52 5.51 0.57
C GLY A 156 27.17 6.26 1.86
N SER A 157 27.01 5.51 2.94
CA SER A 157 26.74 6.06 4.25
C SER A 157 27.78 5.54 5.23
N SER A 158 28.31 6.44 6.06
CA SER A 158 29.24 6.09 7.12
C SER A 158 28.75 6.62 8.45
N LYS A 159 28.90 5.84 9.51
CA LYS A 159 28.63 6.27 10.88
C LYS A 159 29.79 5.90 11.77
N GLN A 160 30.16 6.80 12.67
CA GLN A 160 31.17 6.59 13.70
C GLN A 160 30.53 6.81 15.07
N GLU A 161 30.81 5.91 16.00
CA GLU A 161 30.36 5.98 17.39
C GLU A 161 31.57 5.72 18.30
N THR A 162 31.69 6.52 19.35
CA THR A 162 32.76 6.37 20.35
C THR A 162 32.14 6.06 21.70
N ALA A 163 32.53 4.92 22.28
CA ALA A 163 32.13 4.51 23.61
C ALA A 163 33.22 4.87 24.62
N ASN A 164 32.86 5.64 25.64
CA ASN A 164 33.72 5.88 26.79
C ASN A 164 33.62 4.70 27.75
N LEU A 165 34.74 4.04 28.01
CA LEU A 165 34.80 2.82 28.79
C LEU A 165 35.08 3.12 30.25
N THR A 166 34.36 2.48 31.15
CA THR A 166 34.58 2.59 32.59
C THR A 166 34.52 1.22 33.27
N THR A 167 35.33 1.05 34.32
CA THR A 167 35.25 -0.09 35.24
C THR A 167 35.04 0.39 36.65
N TRP A 168 34.51 -0.48 37.52
CA TRP A 168 34.33 -0.18 38.94
C TRP A 168 33.59 1.14 39.19
N CYS A 169 32.39 1.23 38.61
CA CYS A 169 31.43 2.33 38.68
C CYS A 169 31.91 3.70 38.11
N CYS A 170 33.20 4.03 38.18
CA CYS A 170 33.70 5.38 37.87
C CYS A 170 35.14 5.46 37.31
N LYS A 171 35.91 4.36 37.22
CA LYS A 171 37.30 4.45 36.72
C LYS A 171 37.28 4.48 35.20
N LYS A 172 37.73 5.59 34.61
CA LYS A 172 37.90 5.74 33.15
C LYS A 172 38.91 4.72 32.64
N GLN A 173 38.54 3.99 31.60
CA GLN A 173 39.38 3.01 30.90
C GLN A 173 39.68 3.47 29.46
N GLY A 174 39.55 4.77 29.24
CA GLY A 174 39.70 5.41 27.93
C GLY A 174 38.48 5.17 27.03
N SER A 175 38.70 5.04 25.72
CA SER A 175 37.62 4.96 24.74
C SER A 175 37.86 3.90 23.67
N SER A 176 36.76 3.44 23.07
CA SER A 176 36.75 2.58 21.89
C SER A 176 35.87 3.22 20.84
N THR A 177 36.38 3.35 19.62
CA THR A 177 35.67 3.95 18.50
C THR A 177 35.40 2.89 17.45
N ILE A 178 34.15 2.78 17.02
CA ILE A 178 33.76 1.98 15.86
C ILE A 178 33.31 2.92 14.74
N SER A 179 33.88 2.71 13.56
CA SER A 179 33.37 3.30 12.32
C SER A 179 32.82 2.20 11.43
N ALA A 180 31.67 2.44 10.82
CA ALA A 180 31.01 1.52 9.90
C ALA A 180 30.59 2.28 8.65
N GLN A 181 30.79 1.66 7.50
CA GLN A 181 30.52 2.21 6.19
C GLN A 181 29.75 1.20 5.34
N VAL A 182 28.80 1.71 4.57
CA VAL A 182 28.05 0.96 3.57
C VAL A 182 28.17 1.67 2.22
N GLU A 183 28.17 0.89 1.15
CA GLU A 183 28.31 1.34 -0.23
C GLU A 183 27.10 2.15 -0.71
N LYS A 184 25.93 1.91 -0.11
CA LYS A 184 24.70 2.63 -0.41
C LYS A 184 23.73 2.70 0.77
N ASN A 185 22.86 3.69 0.73
CA ASN A 185 21.78 3.94 1.70
C ASN A 185 20.45 3.26 1.34
N LEU A 186 20.34 2.59 0.18
CA LEU A 186 19.11 1.91 -0.24
C LEU A 186 19.41 0.57 -0.91
N TYR A 187 18.70 -0.45 -0.45
CA TYR A 187 18.84 -1.83 -0.91
C TYR A 187 17.49 -2.38 -1.35
N PHE A 188 17.52 -3.21 -2.38
CA PHE A 188 16.33 -3.99 -2.76
C PHE A 188 16.22 -5.24 -1.91
N ALA A 189 15.01 -5.77 -1.78
CA ALA A 189 14.80 -7.04 -1.10
C ALA A 189 15.57 -8.16 -1.80
N GLY A 190 16.36 -8.93 -1.04
CA GLY A 190 17.22 -10.00 -1.55
C GLY A 190 18.63 -9.55 -1.95
N GLU A 191 18.92 -8.26 -1.85
CA GLU A 191 20.28 -7.75 -2.07
C GLU A 191 21.16 -7.94 -0.83
N PHE A 192 22.44 -8.21 -1.04
CA PHE A 192 23.44 -8.27 0.02
C PHE A 192 23.91 -6.86 0.39
N VAL A 193 24.01 -6.57 1.68
CA VAL A 193 24.54 -5.33 2.22
C VAL A 193 26.01 -5.55 2.58
N GLN A 194 26.94 -4.80 1.98
CA GLN A 194 28.36 -4.90 2.32
C GLN A 194 28.76 -3.85 3.36
N ILE A 195 28.89 -4.28 4.62
CA ILE A 195 29.33 -3.40 5.70
C ILE A 195 30.84 -3.51 5.86
N THR A 196 31.55 -2.40 5.68
CA THR A 196 32.97 -2.27 6.04
C THR A 196 33.04 -1.57 7.39
N TYR A 197 33.78 -2.12 8.35
CA TYR A 197 33.92 -1.52 9.67
C TYR A 197 35.37 -1.51 10.14
N ASP A 198 35.71 -0.52 10.96
CA ASP A 198 37.00 -0.33 11.59
C ASP A 198 36.80 -0.03 13.08
N ILE A 199 37.59 -0.68 13.93
CA ILE A 199 37.52 -0.56 15.39
C ILE A 199 38.86 -0.05 15.89
N ASP A 200 38.84 1.17 16.41
CA ASP A 200 40.00 1.81 17.02
C ASP A 200 39.91 1.69 18.56
N ASN A 201 40.81 0.87 19.11
CA ASN A 201 41.01 0.66 20.54
C ASN A 201 42.34 1.25 21.03
N SER A 202 42.97 2.16 20.26
CA SER A 202 44.26 2.76 20.64
C SER A 202 44.22 3.54 21.94
N ASP A 203 43.04 4.05 22.33
CA ASP A 203 42.77 4.72 23.61
C ASP A 203 42.08 3.79 24.63
N CYS A 204 42.01 2.48 24.41
CA CYS A 204 41.37 1.54 25.32
C CYS A 204 42.40 0.87 26.25
N ASN A 205 42.17 0.97 27.57
CA ASN A 205 43.03 0.35 28.60
C ASN A 205 42.53 -1.03 29.06
N LEU A 206 41.48 -1.57 28.43
CA LEU A 206 40.96 -2.91 28.73
C LEU A 206 41.62 -3.96 27.84
N ASN A 207 41.99 -5.08 28.43
CA ASN A 207 42.56 -6.21 27.69
C ASN A 207 41.48 -6.96 26.88
N ILE A 208 41.89 -7.50 25.74
CA ILE A 208 41.12 -8.47 24.96
C ILE A 208 41.47 -9.85 25.54
N GLU A 209 40.57 -10.45 26.33
CA GLU A 209 40.67 -11.84 26.78
C GLU A 209 40.07 -12.82 25.76
#